data_AF-A0A7X5I4W5-F1
#
_entry.id   AF-A0A7X5I4W5-F1
#
_cell.length_a   1.000
_cell.length_b   1.000
_cell.length_c   1.000
_cell.angle_alpha   90.00
_cell.angle_beta   90.00
_cell.angle_gamma   90.00
#
_symmetry.space_group_name_H-M   'P 1'
#
loop_
_entity.id
_entity.type
_entity.pdbx_description
1 polymer ?
#
loop_
_entity_poly.entity_id
_entity_poly.type
_entity_poly.pdbx_seq_one_letter_code
_entity_poly.pdbx_strand_id
1 'polypeptide(L)'
;MNKKEMYQKWENEILFPTLQNTVFIMQKEIQQNIEQIQKTICAEIEKLFYKAAKKQCEQKINYITFHIMRQDILEGIYQYHLFLYDEYWYLKKGKEIGVLNSNVIYHHYNQFYNEILLQSNTYRSIFSIPELEMFAMKQLNIFHYFFVEILL
;
A
#
# COMPACT_ATOMS: atom_id res chain seq x y z
N MET A 1 4.31 34.10 -6.68
CA MET A 1 4.40 32.71 -7.17
C MET A 1 3.01 32.17 -7.37
N ASN A 2 2.72 31.60 -8.54
CA ASN A 2 1.46 30.94 -8.80
C ASN A 2 1.40 29.57 -8.10
N LYS A 3 0.21 28.96 -7.98
CA LYS A 3 0.02 27.69 -7.27
C LYS A 3 0.85 26.54 -7.86
N LYS A 4 1.11 26.57 -9.18
CA LYS A 4 1.95 25.56 -9.86
C LYS A 4 3.42 25.67 -9.45
N GLU A 5 3.97 26.88 -9.38
CA GLU A 5 5.32 27.12 -8.88
C GLU A 5 5.45 26.72 -7.41
N MET A 6 4.44 27.01 -6.60
CA MET A 6 4.41 26.58 -5.19
C MET A 6 4.36 25.06 -5.05
N TYR A 7 3.62 24.39 -5.92
CA TYR A 7 3.56 22.93 -5.95
C TYR A 7 4.92 22.32 -6.30
N GLN A 8 5.59 22.81 -7.34
CA GLN A 8 6.93 22.35 -7.71
C GLN A 8 7.95 22.62 -6.60
N LYS A 9 7.88 23.78 -5.96
CA LYS A 9 8.74 24.12 -4.82
C LYS A 9 8.52 23.15 -3.66
N TRP A 10 7.26 22.94 -3.27
CA TRP A 10 6.88 22.00 -2.23
C TRP A 10 7.29 20.56 -2.55
N GLU A 11 7.16 20.12 -3.80
CA GLU A 11 7.61 18.79 -4.22
C GLU A 11 9.11 18.60 -4.00
N ASN A 12 9.90 19.59 -4.40
CA ASN A 12 11.36 19.52 -4.30
C ASN A 12 11.88 19.69 -2.87
N GLU A 13 11.21 20.49 -2.04
CA GLU A 13 11.64 20.77 -0.68
C GLU A 13 11.14 19.73 0.33
N ILE A 14 9.94 19.17 0.10
CA ILE A 14 9.25 18.33 1.09
C ILE A 14 8.94 16.95 0.51
N LEU A 15 8.22 16.85 -0.60
CA LEU A 15 7.71 15.56 -1.10
C LEU A 15 8.83 14.58 -1.43
N PHE A 16 9.71 14.95 -2.35
CA PHE A 16 10.76 14.07 -2.86
C PHE A 16 11.84 13.77 -1.82
N PRO A 17 12.34 14.74 -1.03
CA PRO A 17 13.31 14.43 0.02
C PRO A 17 12.74 13.48 1.07
N THR A 18 11.50 13.69 1.51
CA THR A 18 10.84 12.81 2.48
C THR A 18 10.65 11.41 1.89
N LEU A 19 10.16 11.31 0.65
CA LEU A 19 9.99 10.05 -0.06
C LEU A 19 11.30 9.29 -0.21
N GLN A 20 12.37 9.96 -0.65
CA GLN A 20 13.70 9.37 -0.82
C GLN A 20 14.25 8.82 0.50
N ASN A 21 14.14 9.60 1.58
CA ASN A 21 14.58 9.16 2.91
C ASN A 21 13.76 7.95 3.40
N THR A 22 12.43 7.99 3.27
CA THR A 22 11.56 6.86 3.66
C THR A 22 11.90 5.61 2.85
N VAL A 23 12.05 5.72 1.53
CA VAL A 23 12.40 4.59 0.66
C VAL A 23 13.75 4.02 1.03
N PHE A 24 14.75 4.86 1.31
CA PHE A 24 16.07 4.41 1.74
C PHE A 24 16.02 3.63 3.06
N ILE A 25 15.30 4.13 4.06
CA ILE A 25 15.11 3.44 5.35
C ILE A 25 14.42 2.09 5.14
N MET A 26 13.30 2.10 4.43
CA MET A 26 12.53 0.90 4.11
C MET A 26 13.37 -0.16 3.39
N GLN A 27 14.12 0.24 2.34
CA GLN A 27 15.01 -0.67 1.61
C GLN A 27 16.05 -1.31 2.52
N LYS A 28 16.66 -0.52 3.41
CA LYS A 28 17.66 -1.02 4.35
C LYS A 28 17.05 -2.04 5.32
N GLU A 29 15.88 -1.76 5.86
CA GLU A 29 15.18 -2.67 6.78
C GLU A 29 14.75 -3.96 6.09
N ILE A 30 14.21 -3.87 4.86
CA ILE A 30 13.85 -5.04 4.05
C ILE A 30 15.10 -5.87 3.76
N GLN A 31 16.19 -5.26 3.29
CA GLN A 31 17.41 -5.98 2.90
C GLN A 31 18.02 -6.75 4.09
N GLN A 32 17.93 -6.20 5.30
CA GLN A 32 18.42 -6.85 6.52
C GLN A 32 17.59 -8.06 6.94
N ASN A 33 16.32 -8.13 6.54
CA ASN A 33 15.36 -9.12 7.05
C ASN A 33 14.63 -9.89 5.94
N ILE A 34 15.09 -9.80 4.68
CA ILE A 34 14.34 -10.23 3.50
C ILE A 34 13.89 -11.70 3.59
N GLU A 35 14.77 -12.61 3.99
CA GLU A 35 14.45 -14.03 4.09
C GLU A 35 13.34 -14.30 5.13
N GLN A 36 13.39 -13.63 6.28
CA GLN A 36 12.39 -13.77 7.33
C GLN A 36 11.05 -13.15 6.92
N ILE A 37 11.10 -11.99 6.25
CA ILE A 37 9.91 -11.33 5.71
C ILE A 37 9.24 -12.23 4.67
N GLN A 38 10.00 -12.71 3.68
CA GLN A 38 9.52 -13.62 2.64
C GLN A 38 8.90 -14.88 3.24
N LYS A 39 9.61 -15.54 4.16
CA LYS A 39 9.10 -16.74 4.84
C LYS A 39 7.76 -16.47 5.55
N THR A 40 7.64 -15.31 6.22
CA THR A 40 6.42 -14.94 6.94
C THR A 40 5.26 -14.71 5.98
N ILE A 41 5.48 -13.90 4.94
CA ILE A 41 4.45 -13.56 3.96
C ILE A 41 4.02 -14.79 3.16
N CYS A 42 4.97 -15.60 2.67
CA CYS A 42 4.66 -16.84 1.96
C CYS A 42 3.84 -17.80 2.81
N ALA A 43 4.17 -17.97 4.10
CA ALA A 43 3.39 -18.79 5.01
C ALA A 43 1.95 -18.26 5.23
N GLU A 44 1.75 -16.93 5.22
CA GLU A 44 0.40 -16.34 5.27
C GLU A 44 -0.36 -16.57 3.95
N ILE A 45 0.28 -16.37 2.81
CA ILE A 45 -0.30 -16.62 1.48
C ILE A 45 -0.70 -18.08 1.32
N GLU A 46 0.15 -19.04 1.72
CA GLU A 46 -0.14 -20.47 1.68
C GLU A 46 -1.41 -20.81 2.49
N LYS A 47 -1.56 -20.24 3.69
CA LYS A 47 -2.77 -20.43 4.49
C LYS A 47 -4.02 -19.89 3.79
N LEU A 48 -3.91 -18.76 3.09
CA LEU A 48 -5.01 -18.18 2.32
C LEU A 48 -5.35 -19.04 1.11
N PHE A 49 -4.36 -19.55 0.37
CA PHE A 49 -4.58 -20.46 -0.74
C PHE A 49 -5.13 -21.81 -0.32
N TYR A 50 -4.75 -22.33 0.85
CA TYR A 50 -5.39 -23.52 1.40
C TYR A 50 -6.88 -23.30 1.71
N LYS A 51 -7.24 -22.12 2.24
CA LYS A 51 -8.66 -21.74 2.40
C LYS A 51 -9.37 -21.62 1.05
N ALA A 52 -8.71 -21.06 0.03
CA ALA A 52 -9.27 -20.95 -1.32
C ALA A 52 -9.50 -22.33 -1.94
N ALA A 53 -8.52 -23.25 -1.85
CA ALA A 53 -8.61 -24.61 -2.36
C ALA A 53 -9.75 -25.41 -1.72
N LYS A 54 -9.97 -25.24 -0.40
CA LYS A 54 -11.15 -25.84 0.25
C LYS A 54 -12.46 -25.33 -0.35
N LYS A 55 -12.55 -24.03 -0.64
CA LYS A 55 -13.74 -23.45 -1.29
C LYS A 55 -13.87 -23.85 -2.76
N GLN A 56 -12.77 -24.15 -3.46
CA GLN A 56 -12.82 -24.66 -4.84
C GLN A 56 -13.63 -25.95 -4.96
N CYS A 57 -13.57 -26.80 -3.93
CA CYS A 57 -14.35 -28.04 -3.86
C CYS A 57 -15.87 -27.77 -3.76
N GLU A 58 -16.27 -26.58 -3.31
CA GLU A 58 -17.67 -26.19 -3.11
C GLU A 58 -18.20 -25.30 -4.26
N GLN A 59 -17.33 -24.50 -4.88
CA GLN A 59 -17.66 -23.55 -5.93
C GLN A 59 -16.51 -23.42 -6.92
N LYS A 60 -16.81 -23.30 -8.22
CA LYS A 60 -15.78 -23.04 -9.23
C LYS A 60 -15.23 -21.62 -9.09
N ILE A 61 -14.01 -21.49 -8.59
CA ILE A 61 -13.23 -20.25 -8.54
C ILE A 61 -12.41 -20.19 -9.83
N ASN A 62 -12.44 -19.03 -10.49
CA ASN A 62 -11.61 -18.72 -11.65
C ASN A 62 -10.50 -17.73 -11.30
N TYR A 63 -10.74 -16.79 -10.38
CA TYR A 63 -9.80 -15.73 -10.06
C TYR A 63 -9.64 -15.55 -8.56
N ILE A 64 -8.40 -15.26 -8.16
CA ILE A 64 -8.06 -14.78 -6.81
C ILE A 64 -7.45 -13.39 -7.01
N THR A 65 -7.92 -12.42 -6.25
CA THR A 65 -7.38 -11.06 -6.28
C THR A 65 -7.02 -10.59 -4.88
N PHE A 66 -5.96 -9.79 -4.84
CA PHE A 66 -5.52 -9.06 -3.66
C PHE A 66 -5.97 -7.61 -3.85
N HIS A 67 -6.78 -7.08 -2.94
CA HIS A 67 -7.25 -5.71 -2.97
C HIS A 67 -6.69 -4.95 -1.78
N ILE A 68 -6.08 -3.81 -2.03
CA ILE A 68 -5.80 -2.83 -0.98
C ILE A 68 -6.74 -1.65 -1.18
N MET A 69 -7.52 -1.33 -0.14
CA MET A 69 -8.47 -0.23 -0.25
C MET A 69 -7.79 1.08 0.13
N ARG A 70 -8.02 2.12 -0.68
CA ARG A 70 -7.53 3.46 -0.36
C ARG A 70 -8.01 3.94 1.02
N GLN A 71 -9.26 3.65 1.37
CA GLN A 71 -9.81 4.06 2.66
C GLN A 71 -9.06 3.40 3.83
N ASP A 72 -8.77 2.11 3.72
CA ASP A 72 -8.00 1.38 4.74
C ASP A 72 -6.63 2.02 4.95
N ILE A 73 -5.92 2.37 3.87
CA ILE A 73 -4.63 3.07 3.95
C ILE A 73 -4.75 4.39 4.73
N LEU A 74 -5.79 5.19 4.47
CA LEU A 74 -6.02 6.47 5.15
C LEU A 74 -6.38 6.30 6.63
N GLU A 75 -7.05 5.20 6.97
CA GLU A 75 -7.41 4.83 8.34
C GLU A 75 -6.27 4.10 9.08
N GLY A 76 -5.14 3.89 8.41
CA GLY A 76 -3.97 3.21 8.97
C GLY A 76 -4.07 1.69 9.03
N ILE A 77 -4.99 1.11 8.25
CA ILE A 77 -5.20 -0.32 8.09
C ILE A 77 -4.46 -0.79 6.84
N TYR A 78 -3.37 -1.54 7.04
CA TYR A 78 -2.46 -1.93 5.96
C TYR A 78 -2.56 -3.41 5.63
N GLN A 79 -3.66 -3.78 4.98
CA GLN A 79 -3.97 -5.17 4.67
C GLN A 79 -4.42 -5.33 3.23
N TYR A 80 -3.98 -6.42 2.59
CA TYR A 80 -4.59 -6.86 1.34
C TYR A 80 -5.75 -7.79 1.64
N HIS A 81 -6.94 -7.43 1.19
CA HIS A 81 -8.12 -8.27 1.24
C HIS A 81 -8.10 -9.26 0.08
N LEU A 82 -8.31 -10.53 0.41
CA LEU A 82 -8.33 -11.61 -0.56
C LEU A 82 -9.73 -11.98 -0.96
N PHE A 83 -10.02 -11.83 -2.24
CA PHE A 83 -11.31 -12.14 -2.82
C PHE A 83 -11.21 -13.26 -3.84
N LEU A 84 -12.20 -14.14 -3.82
CA LEU A 84 -12.42 -15.19 -4.81
C LEU A 84 -13.54 -14.78 -5.75
N TYR A 85 -13.34 -15.01 -7.04
CA TYR A 85 -14.34 -14.78 -8.07
C TYR A 85 -14.54 -16.01 -8.95
N ASP A 86 -15.77 -16.18 -9.41
CA ASP A 86 -16.14 -17.14 -10.45
C ASP A 86 -15.86 -16.54 -11.85
N GLU A 87 -16.34 -17.22 -12.90
CA GLU A 87 -16.20 -16.76 -14.29
C GLU A 87 -16.97 -15.44 -14.59
N TYR A 88 -17.88 -15.03 -13.72
CA TYR A 88 -18.67 -13.80 -13.83
C TYR A 88 -18.16 -12.71 -12.89
N TRP A 89 -16.83 -12.66 -12.68
CA TRP A 89 -16.16 -11.75 -11.74
C TRP A 89 -16.54 -10.27 -11.89
N TYR A 90 -16.91 -9.84 -13.09
CA TYR A 90 -17.31 -8.47 -13.40
C TYR A 90 -18.78 -8.16 -13.07
N LEU A 91 -19.61 -9.17 -12.76
CA LEU A 91 -21.04 -9.02 -12.44
C LEU A 91 -21.36 -9.21 -10.95
N LYS A 92 -20.47 -9.87 -10.20
CA LYS A 92 -20.71 -10.26 -8.82
C LYS A 92 -19.67 -9.68 -7.88
N LYS A 93 -20.11 -9.34 -6.67
CA LYS A 93 -19.18 -9.05 -5.57
C LYS A 93 -18.42 -10.35 -5.24
N GLY A 94 -17.10 -10.29 -5.26
CA GLY A 94 -16.26 -11.43 -4.90
C GLY A 94 -16.52 -11.88 -3.46
N LYS A 95 -16.14 -13.11 -3.15
CA LYS A 95 -16.21 -13.65 -1.78
C LYS A 95 -14.88 -13.43 -1.09
N GLU A 96 -14.87 -12.58 -0.06
CA GLU A 96 -13.68 -12.42 0.78
C GLU A 96 -13.36 -13.71 1.55
N ILE A 97 -12.08 -14.05 1.64
CA ILE A 97 -11.60 -15.27 2.31
C ILE A 97 -10.54 -15.04 3.38
N GLY A 98 -10.03 -13.82 3.46
CA GLY A 98 -9.09 -13.41 4.48
C GLY A 98 -8.31 -12.17 4.06
N VAL A 99 -7.37 -11.82 4.91
CA VAL A 99 -6.49 -10.67 4.73
C VAL A 99 -5.04 -11.12 4.82
N LEU A 100 -4.17 -10.41 4.10
CA LEU A 100 -2.72 -10.54 4.17
C LEU A 100 -2.14 -9.28 4.80
N ASN A 101 -1.29 -9.43 5.82
CA ASN A 101 -0.68 -8.29 6.49
C ASN A 101 0.40 -7.66 5.58
N SER A 102 0.34 -6.34 5.40
CA SER A 102 1.31 -5.58 4.59
C SER A 102 2.03 -4.48 5.37
N ASN A 103 1.96 -4.52 6.71
CA ASN A 103 2.61 -3.55 7.61
C ASN A 103 4.11 -3.41 7.36
N VAL A 104 4.79 -4.49 6.94
CA VAL A 104 6.23 -4.46 6.65
C VAL A 104 6.61 -3.40 5.60
N ILE A 105 5.67 -3.00 4.74
CA ILE A 105 5.86 -1.93 3.78
C ILE A 105 5.07 -0.68 4.17
N TYR A 106 3.77 -0.80 4.37
CA TYR A 106 2.91 0.38 4.45
C TYR A 106 2.99 1.11 5.80
N HIS A 107 3.65 0.53 6.81
CA HIS A 107 4.06 1.32 7.97
C HIS A 107 4.99 2.47 7.56
N HIS A 108 5.88 2.27 6.58
CA HIS A 108 6.73 3.34 6.05
C HIS A 108 5.93 4.36 5.24
N TYR A 109 4.89 3.94 4.52
CA TYR A 109 3.98 4.88 3.87
C TYR A 109 3.31 5.80 4.90
N ASN A 110 2.87 5.25 6.03
CA ASN A 110 2.31 6.04 7.12
C ASN A 110 3.31 7.08 7.66
N GLN A 111 4.55 6.65 7.90
CA GLN A 111 5.61 7.54 8.38
C GLN A 111 5.85 8.67 7.37
N PHE A 112 5.97 8.33 6.09
CA PHE A 112 6.07 9.29 4.99
C PHE A 112 4.89 10.27 5.00
N TYR A 113 3.65 9.77 5.03
CA TYR A 113 2.45 10.59 5.01
C TYR A 113 2.39 11.57 6.19
N ASN A 114 2.66 11.11 7.41
CA ASN A 114 2.65 11.95 8.59
C ASN A 114 3.75 13.02 8.54
N GLU A 115 4.94 12.66 8.06
CA GLU A 115 6.05 13.60 7.89
C GLU A 115 5.73 14.66 6.83
N ILE A 116 5.11 14.27 5.71
CA ILE A 116 4.62 15.20 4.69
C ILE A 116 3.63 16.18 5.31
N LEU A 117 2.63 15.72 6.05
CA LEU A 117 1.66 16.62 6.69
C LEU A 117 2.31 17.58 7.68
N LEU A 118 3.27 17.09 8.47
CA LEU A 118 4.00 17.88 9.45
C LEU A 118 4.83 18.99 8.78
N GLN A 119 5.67 18.63 7.81
CA GLN A 119 6.54 19.59 7.12
C GLN A 119 5.72 20.58 6.26
N SER A 120 4.58 20.14 5.72
CA SER A 120 3.69 20.97 4.90
C SER A 120 2.93 22.05 5.68
N ASN A 121 3.11 22.13 7.01
CA ASN A 121 2.51 23.18 7.82
C ASN A 121 2.86 24.60 7.32
N THR A 122 4.05 24.78 6.78
CA THR A 122 4.52 26.04 6.17
C THR A 122 3.80 26.39 4.86
N TYR A 123 3.11 25.43 4.25
CA TYR A 123 2.38 25.56 2.98
C TYR A 123 0.85 25.53 3.16
N ARG A 124 0.33 25.56 4.40
CA ARG A 124 -1.13 25.47 4.69
C ARG A 124 -1.99 26.59 4.11
N SER A 125 -1.41 27.75 3.83
CA SER A 125 -2.12 28.85 3.15
C SER A 125 -2.27 28.61 1.64
N ILE A 126 -1.60 27.59 1.08
CA ILE A 126 -1.54 27.29 -0.34
C ILE A 126 -2.26 25.97 -0.65
N PHE A 127 -2.02 24.94 0.18
CA PHE A 127 -2.61 23.61 0.02
C PHE A 127 -3.50 23.27 1.21
N SER A 128 -4.68 22.76 0.88
CA SER A 128 -5.56 22.12 1.86
C SER A 128 -5.04 20.73 2.24
N ILE A 129 -5.45 20.22 3.41
CA ILE A 129 -5.10 18.86 3.84
C ILE A 129 -5.51 17.79 2.81
N PRO A 130 -6.72 17.83 2.22
CA PRO A 130 -7.10 16.87 1.17
C PRO A 130 -6.21 16.91 -0.07
N GLU A 131 -5.67 18.08 -0.44
CA GLU A 131 -4.71 18.19 -1.54
C GLU A 131 -3.38 17.51 -1.20
N LEU A 132 -2.86 17.75 0.00
CA LEU A 132 -1.64 17.12 0.49
C LEU A 132 -1.79 15.59 0.58
N GLU A 133 -2.93 15.12 1.07
CA GLU A 133 -3.28 13.69 1.08
C GLU A 133 -3.29 13.11 -0.34
N MET A 134 -3.96 13.79 -1.28
CA MET A 134 -3.98 13.34 -2.68
C MET A 134 -2.57 13.27 -3.27
N PHE A 135 -1.68 14.22 -2.95
CA PHE A 135 -0.30 14.21 -3.43
C PHE A 135 0.52 13.05 -2.84
N ALA A 136 0.37 12.79 -1.54
CA ALA A 136 1.01 11.65 -0.87
C ALA A 136 0.49 10.31 -1.42
N MET A 137 -0.83 10.18 -1.61
CA MET A 137 -1.47 8.97 -2.13
C MET A 137 -1.01 8.61 -3.55
N LYS A 138 -0.61 9.59 -4.38
CA LYS A 138 -0.01 9.30 -5.70
C LYS A 138 1.29 8.50 -5.60
N GLN A 139 1.98 8.58 -4.46
CA GLN A 139 3.23 7.85 -4.22
C GLN A 139 3.01 6.42 -3.72
N LEU A 140 1.77 6.03 -3.39
CA LEU A 140 1.44 4.71 -2.84
C LEU A 140 1.93 3.56 -3.75
N ASN A 141 1.94 3.77 -5.06
CA ASN A 141 2.42 2.79 -6.04
C ASN A 141 3.89 2.38 -5.82
N ILE A 142 4.73 3.28 -5.30
CA ILE A 142 6.13 2.97 -4.99
C ILE A 142 6.19 1.93 -3.88
N PHE A 143 5.40 2.12 -2.82
CA PHE A 143 5.31 1.19 -1.70
C PHE A 143 4.69 -0.14 -2.17
N HIS A 144 3.62 -0.09 -2.96
CA HIS A 144 3.05 -1.30 -3.55
C HIS A 144 4.07 -2.10 -4.36
N TYR A 145 4.91 -1.43 -5.16
CA TYR A 145 5.99 -2.08 -5.90
C TYR A 145 6.94 -2.85 -4.97
N PHE A 146 7.43 -2.23 -3.89
CA PHE A 146 8.28 -2.93 -2.92
C PHE A 146 7.60 -4.15 -2.28
N PHE A 147 6.30 -4.07 -1.99
CA PHE A 147 5.57 -5.22 -1.46
C PHE A 147 5.54 -6.38 -2.46
N VAL A 148 5.32 -6.09 -3.74
CA VAL A 148 5.29 -7.10 -4.81
C VAL A 148 6.68 -7.68 -5.04
N GLU A 149 7.73 -6.85 -5.05
CA GLU A 149 9.11 -7.32 -5.25
C GLU A 149 9.59 -8.24 -4.14
N ILE A 150 9.13 -8.08 -2.90
CA ILE A 150 9.43 -9.04 -1.83
C ILE A 150 8.93 -10.45 -2.18
N LEU A 151 7.87 -10.58 -2.98
CA LEU A 151 7.28 -11.86 -3.35
C LEU A 151 7.95 -12.54 -4.56
N LEU A 152 8.85 -11.85 -5.26
CA LEU A 152 9.57 -12.33 -6.45
C LEU A 152 10.95 -12.90 -6.07
#